data_AF-A0A9I9EEC7-F1
#
_entry.id   AF-A0A9I9EEC7-F1
#
_cell.length_a   1.000
_cell.length_b   1.000
_cell.length_c   1.000
_cell.angle_alpha   90.00
_cell.angle_beta   90.00
_cell.angle_gamma   90.00
#
_symmetry.space_group_name_H-M   'P 1'
#
loop_
_entity.id
_entity.type
_entity.pdbx_description
1 polymer ?
#
loop_
_entity_poly.entity_id
_entity_poly.type
_entity_poly.pdbx_seq_one_letter_code
_entity_poly.pdbx_strand_id
1 'polypeptide(L)'
;MPDKREKIVRQRAETRVGCRAMILVRKVNSGKWVVTKFVKEHTHPLSPGKARRDCIYDQYPNEHDKIRELSQQLAIEKKRSATYKRHLEVIFEYIEEHNDSLSRKIQHIVDNVKELESVEQQNHR
;
A
#
# COMPACT_ATOMS: atom_id res chain seq x y z
N MET A 1 31.20 42.45 46.75
CA MET A 1 29.77 42.07 46.75
C MET A 1 29.69 40.55 46.79
N PRO A 2 29.09 39.91 47.80
CA PRO A 2 29.06 38.45 47.87
C PRO A 2 27.93 37.87 47.03
N ASP A 3 28.27 36.81 46.29
CA ASP A 3 27.45 36.07 45.33
C ASP A 3 26.42 35.19 46.06
N LYS A 4 25.13 35.54 46.00
CA LYS A 4 24.02 34.72 46.54
C LYS A 4 23.39 33.89 45.43
N ARG A 5 24.06 32.81 45.00
CA ARG A 5 23.39 31.73 44.27
C ARG A 5 22.63 30.85 45.26
N GLU A 6 21.39 31.21 45.54
CA GLU A 6 20.43 30.31 46.18
C GLU A 6 20.26 29.06 45.30
N LYS A 7 20.76 27.93 45.78
CA LYS A 7 20.50 26.62 45.18
C LYS A 7 19.05 26.26 45.45
N ILE A 8 18.17 26.52 44.49
CA ILE A 8 16.80 26.00 44.49
C ILE A 8 16.90 24.47 44.36
N VAL A 9 16.95 23.77 45.50
CA VAL A 9 16.78 22.32 45.57
C VAL A 9 15.32 22.04 45.27
N ARG A 10 15.00 21.68 44.02
CA ARG A 10 13.66 21.17 43.69
C ARG A 10 13.43 19.92 44.55
N GLN A 11 12.51 20.01 45.52
CA GLN A 11 12.07 18.85 46.29
C GLN A 11 11.57 17.79 45.30
N ARG A 12 12.22 16.63 45.32
CA ARG A 12 11.82 15.48 44.50
C ARG A 12 10.41 15.08 44.98
N ALA A 13 9.45 15.03 44.07
CA ALA A 13 8.11 14.55 44.39
C ALA A 13 8.19 13.17 45.07
N GLU A 14 7.46 12.99 46.17
CA GLU A 14 7.38 11.71 46.86
C GLU A 14 6.62 10.70 45.98
N THR A 15 7.37 9.89 45.23
CA THR A 15 6.82 8.85 44.36
C THR A 15 6.59 7.51 45.08
N ARG A 16 6.87 7.45 46.39
CA ARG A 16 6.85 6.20 47.16
C ARG A 16 5.52 6.01 47.89
N VAL A 17 4.49 5.62 47.14
CA VAL A 17 3.17 5.21 47.69
C VAL A 17 3.14 3.76 48.21
N GLY A 18 4.31 3.13 48.42
CA GLY A 18 4.40 1.74 48.85
C GLY A 18 3.96 0.71 47.80
N CYS A 19 3.93 1.08 46.51
CA CYS A 19 3.55 0.17 45.43
C CYS A 19 4.56 -0.97 45.27
N ARG A 20 4.06 -2.21 45.21
CA ARG A 20 4.87 -3.43 45.01
C ARG A 20 4.74 -4.01 43.61
N ALA A 21 4.01 -3.35 42.71
CA ALA A 21 3.93 -3.72 41.31
C ALA A 21 5.34 -3.75 40.69
N MET A 22 5.66 -4.81 39.97
CA MET A 22 6.98 -5.01 39.39
C MET A 22 6.96 -5.99 38.24
N ILE A 23 7.90 -5.80 37.32
CA ILE A 23 8.29 -6.80 36.33
C ILE A 23 9.77 -7.09 36.49
N LEU A 24 10.12 -8.35 36.68
CA LEU A 24 11.50 -8.80 36.74
C LEU A 24 11.81 -9.61 35.49
N VAL A 25 12.69 -9.10 34.65
CA VAL A 25 13.12 -9.77 33.42
C VAL A 25 14.55 -10.26 33.61
N ARG A 26 14.82 -11.51 33.24
CA ARG A 26 16.15 -12.10 33.25
C ARG A 26 16.49 -12.62 31.86
N LYS A 27 17.74 -12.46 31.44
CA LYS A 27 18.26 -13.11 30.23
C LYS A 27 18.70 -14.53 30.59
N VAL A 28 18.13 -15.52 29.92
CA VAL A 28 18.55 -16.92 30.07
C VAL A 28 19.77 -17.20 29.19
N ASN A 29 20.51 -18.28 29.52
CA ASN A 29 21.74 -18.65 28.81
C ASN A 29 21.54 -18.88 27.30
N SER A 30 20.30 -19.14 26.86
CA SER A 30 19.92 -19.23 25.44
C SER A 30 19.78 -17.88 24.73
N GLY A 31 20.10 -16.77 25.40
CA GLY A 31 20.01 -15.41 24.85
C GLY A 31 18.62 -14.79 24.86
N LYS A 32 17.58 -15.57 25.18
CA LYS A 32 16.20 -15.10 25.28
C LYS A 32 15.97 -14.33 26.60
N TRP A 33 15.06 -13.37 26.57
CA TRP A 33 14.58 -12.67 27.76
C TRP A 33 13.31 -13.33 28.27
N VAL A 34 13.28 -13.64 29.56
CA VAL A 34 12.11 -14.24 30.21
C VAL A 34 11.66 -13.38 31.37
N VAL A 35 10.34 -13.22 31.51
CA VAL A 35 9.73 -12.57 32.67
C VAL A 35 9.69 -13.58 33.80
N THR A 36 10.46 -13.32 34.85
CA THR A 36 10.61 -14.21 36.01
C THR A 36 9.64 -13.87 37.15
N LYS A 37 9.22 -12.61 37.24
CA LYS A 37 8.20 -12.17 38.19
C LYS A 37 7.38 -11.05 37.59
N PHE A 38 6.08 -11.13 37.75
CA PHE A 38 5.15 -10.09 37.33
C PHE A 38 4.12 -9.87 38.43
N VAL A 39 4.06 -8.65 38.95
CA VAL A 39 3.05 -8.17 39.90
C VAL A 39 2.34 -7.03 39.19
N LYS A 40 1.11 -7.28 38.75
CA LYS A 40 0.29 -6.34 37.97
C LYS A 40 -0.43 -5.35 38.88
N GLU A 41 -0.68 -5.76 40.12
CA GLU A 41 -1.54 -5.06 41.07
C GLU A 41 -0.83 -3.83 41.62
N HIS A 42 -1.44 -2.67 41.41
CA HIS A 42 -0.99 -1.40 41.96
C HIS A 42 -1.80 -1.04 43.19
N THR A 43 -1.14 -0.48 44.21
CA THR A 43 -1.80 0.07 45.41
C THR A 43 -2.27 1.52 45.21
N HIS A 44 -2.19 2.02 43.98
CA HIS A 44 -2.55 3.37 43.59
C HIS A 44 -3.14 3.35 42.18
N PRO A 45 -3.98 4.34 41.82
CA PRO A 45 -4.39 4.51 40.43
C PRO A 45 -3.16 4.71 39.54
N LEU A 46 -3.12 4.00 38.43
CA LEU A 46 -2.18 4.29 37.36
C LEU A 46 -2.58 5.65 36.79
N SER A 47 -1.82 6.70 37.13
CA SER A 47 -1.92 7.92 36.35
C SER A 47 -1.58 7.54 34.91
N PRO A 48 -2.37 7.94 33.91
CA PRO A 48 -1.91 7.92 32.54
C PRO A 48 -0.69 8.83 32.55
N GLY A 49 0.49 8.24 32.70
CA GLY A 49 1.73 8.94 32.44
C GLY A 49 1.50 9.60 31.09
N LYS A 50 1.88 10.86 30.94
CA LYS A 50 1.92 11.50 29.63
C LYS A 50 2.75 10.56 28.78
N ALA A 51 2.08 9.63 28.09
CA ALA A 51 2.70 8.70 27.20
C ALA A 51 3.44 9.63 26.29
N ARG A 52 4.76 9.47 26.23
CA ARG A 52 5.53 10.16 25.22
C ARG A 52 5.02 9.60 23.89
N ARG A 53 3.90 10.14 23.41
CA ARG A 53 3.32 9.88 22.10
C ARG A 53 4.39 10.17 21.04
N ASP A 54 5.29 11.10 21.37
CA ASP A 54 6.47 11.48 20.61
C ASP A 54 7.46 10.31 20.39
N CYS A 55 7.56 9.34 21.31
CA CYS A 55 8.54 8.25 21.20
C CYS A 55 8.17 7.14 20.21
N ILE A 56 6.89 6.99 19.87
CA ILE A 56 6.45 5.91 18.96
C ILE A 56 6.70 6.32 17.50
N TYR A 57 6.53 7.60 17.18
CA TYR A 57 6.72 8.12 15.82
C TYR A 57 8.20 8.36 15.46
N ASP A 58 9.06 8.63 16.44
CA ASP A 58 10.51 8.82 16.22
C ASP A 58 11.26 7.53 15.81
N GLN A 59 10.64 6.35 15.93
CA GLN A 59 11.29 5.09 15.56
C GLN A 59 11.35 4.88 14.03
N TYR A 60 10.52 5.58 13.25
CA TYR A 60 10.48 5.50 11.78
C TYR A 60 10.31 6.89 11.15
N PRO A 61 11.37 7.71 11.10
CA PRO A 61 11.30 9.11 10.64
C PRO A 61 10.94 9.30 9.16
N ASN A 62 10.75 8.22 8.37
CA ASN A 62 10.71 8.29 6.90
C ASN A 62 9.53 7.56 6.24
N GLU A 63 8.55 7.05 7.00
CA GLU A 63 7.41 6.32 6.40
C GLU A 63 6.52 7.24 5.55
N HIS A 64 6.31 8.48 5.97
CA HIS A 64 5.51 9.44 5.21
C HIS A 64 6.12 9.79 3.84
N ASP A 65 7.45 9.90 3.78
CA ASP A 65 8.14 10.14 2.52
C ASP A 65 8.04 8.92 1.60
N LYS A 66 8.13 7.71 2.15
CA LYS A 66 7.97 6.47 1.37
C LYS A 66 6.55 6.30 0.85
N ILE A 67 5.53 6.62 1.66
CA ILE A 67 4.14 6.62 1.23
C ILE A 67 3.93 7.59 0.06
N ARG A 68 4.47 8.81 0.16
CA ARG A 68 4.38 9.82 -0.91
C ARG A 68 5.07 9.36 -2.19
N GLU A 69 6.30 8.86 -2.07
CA GLU A 69 7.08 8.35 -3.20
C GLU A 69 6.37 7.20 -3.93
N LEU A 70 5.92 6.18 -3.18
CA LEU A 70 5.21 5.03 -3.75
C LEU A 70 3.88 5.44 -4.38
N SER A 71 3.17 6.40 -3.77
CA SER A 71 1.93 6.94 -4.34
C SER A 71 2.17 7.64 -5.68
N GLN A 72 3.28 8.39 -5.79
CA GLN A 72 3.66 9.04 -7.04
C GLN A 72 4.05 8.02 -8.11
N GLN A 73 4.84 7.00 -7.77
CA GLN A 73 5.19 5.91 -8.69
C GLN A 73 3.94 5.18 -9.19
N LEU A 74 2.99 4.89 -8.29
CA LEU A 74 1.72 4.27 -8.63
C LEU A 74 0.90 5.15 -9.59
N ALA A 75 0.85 6.46 -9.37
CA ALA A 75 0.13 7.38 -10.25
C ALA A 75 0.73 7.43 -11.67
N ILE A 76 2.07 7.43 -11.77
CA ILE A 76 2.78 7.38 -13.04
C ILE A 76 2.48 6.08 -13.78
N GLU A 77 2.55 4.94 -13.09
CA GLU A 77 2.33 3.64 -13.71
C GLU A 77 0.86 3.47 -14.15
N LYS A 78 -0.10 3.97 -13.37
CA LYS A 78 -1.52 4.03 -13.78
C LYS A 78 -1.71 4.83 -15.06
N LYS A 79 -1.03 5.99 -15.18
CA LYS A 79 -1.08 6.80 -16.40
C LYS A 79 -0.49 6.04 -17.59
N ARG A 80 0.66 5.40 -17.40
CA ARG A 80 1.33 4.59 -18.43
C ARG A 80 0.46 3.42 -18.91
N SER A 81 -0.12 2.67 -17.97
CA SER A 81 -1.05 1.57 -18.25
C SER A 81 -2.27 2.06 -19.05
N ALA A 82 -2.85 3.21 -18.66
CA ALA A 82 -3.98 3.79 -19.37
C ALA A 82 -3.61 4.21 -20.81
N THR A 83 -2.38 4.65 -21.07
CA THR A 83 -1.90 4.94 -22.43
C THR A 83 -1.77 3.66 -23.26
N TYR A 84 -1.17 2.60 -22.71
CA TYR A 84 -1.06 1.32 -23.41
C TYR A 84 -2.43 0.72 -23.73
N LYS A 85 -3.39 0.81 -22.79
CA LYS A 85 -4.77 0.36 -23.04
C LYS A 85 -5.39 1.07 -24.25
N ARG A 86 -5.26 2.40 -24.33
CA ARG A 86 -5.77 3.17 -25.48
C ARG A 86 -5.12 2.77 -26.79
N HIS A 87 -3.79 2.55 -26.80
CA HIS A 87 -3.12 2.10 -28.01
C HIS A 87 -3.61 0.72 -28.46
N LEU A 88 -3.83 -0.20 -27.51
CA LEU A 88 -4.38 -1.52 -27.83
C LEU A 88 -5.80 -1.42 -28.38
N GLU A 89 -6.66 -0.59 -27.78
CA GLU A 89 -8.04 -0.35 -28.25
C GLU A 89 -8.04 0.12 -29.71
N VAL A 90 -7.20 1.10 -30.07
CA VAL A 90 -7.08 1.60 -31.45
C VAL A 90 -6.58 0.51 -32.42
N ILE A 91 -5.62 -0.32 -32.00
CA ILE A 91 -5.12 -1.43 -32.83
C ILE A 91 -6.22 -2.46 -33.07
N PHE A 92 -7.02 -2.79 -32.05
CA PHE A 92 -8.14 -3.71 -32.17
C PHE A 92 -9.21 -3.17 -33.13
N GLU A 93 -9.59 -1.90 -33.00
CA GLU A 93 -10.55 -1.25 -33.91
C GLU A 93 -10.07 -1.33 -35.37
N TYR A 94 -8.78 -1.08 -35.63
CA TYR A 94 -8.22 -1.19 -36.97
C TYR A 94 -8.24 -2.62 -37.53
N ILE A 95 -7.93 -3.61 -36.70
CA ILE A 95 -7.99 -5.03 -37.09
C ILE A 95 -9.41 -5.43 -37.45
N GLU A 96 -10.40 -5.02 -36.63
CA GLU A 96 -11.82 -5.30 -36.87
C GLU A 96 -12.30 -4.65 -38.18
N GLU A 97 -11.98 -3.38 -38.40
CA GLU A 97 -12.36 -2.67 -39.63
C GLU A 97 -11.76 -3.34 -40.89
N HIS A 98 -10.49 -3.73 -40.82
CA HIS A 98 -9.83 -4.42 -41.93
C HIS A 98 -10.45 -5.80 -42.18
N ASN A 99 -10.75 -6.56 -41.13
CA ASN A 99 -11.39 -7.87 -41.23
C ASN A 99 -12.79 -7.78 -41.86
N ASP A 100 -13.59 -6.79 -41.45
CA ASP A 100 -14.90 -6.53 -42.01
C ASP A 100 -14.83 -6.10 -43.47
N SER A 101 -13.87 -5.24 -43.81
CA SER A 101 -13.63 -4.80 -45.19
C SER A 101 -13.25 -5.97 -46.10
N LEU A 102 -12.35 -6.84 -45.63
CA LEU A 102 -11.95 -8.04 -46.36
C LEU A 102 -13.12 -9.02 -46.51
N SER A 103 -13.89 -9.24 -45.45
CA SER A 103 -15.06 -10.11 -45.46
C SER A 103 -16.11 -9.64 -46.48
N ARG A 104 -16.38 -8.32 -46.54
CA ARG A 104 -17.28 -7.75 -47.55
C ARG A 104 -16.80 -7.97 -48.98
N LYS A 105 -15.49 -7.80 -49.24
CA LYS A 105 -14.91 -8.06 -50.57
C LYS A 105 -15.02 -9.53 -50.97
N ILE A 106 -14.75 -10.44 -50.03
CA ILE A 106 -14.90 -11.88 -50.25
C ILE A 106 -16.36 -12.21 -50.56
N GLN A 107 -17.31 -11.66 -49.79
CA GLN A 107 -18.73 -11.89 -50.00
C GLN A 107 -19.17 -11.46 -51.40
N HIS A 108 -18.73 -10.28 -51.86
CA HIS A 108 -19.01 -9.81 -53.21
C HIS A 108 -18.45 -10.74 -54.30
N ILE A 109 -17.24 -11.28 -54.12
CA ILE A 109 -16.68 -12.27 -55.05
C ILE A 109 -17.51 -13.56 -55.04
N VAL A 110 -17.88 -14.05 -53.86
CA VAL A 110 -18.71 -15.25 -53.70
C VAL A 110 -20.07 -15.07 -54.38
N ASP A 111 -20.70 -13.92 -54.19
CA ASP A 111 -22.01 -13.63 -54.79
C ASP A 111 -21.90 -13.55 -56.32
N ASN A 112 -20.87 -12.88 -56.86
CA ASN A 112 -20.60 -12.87 -58.29
C ASN A 112 -20.38 -14.27 -58.88
N VAL A 113 -19.61 -15.13 -58.20
CA VAL A 113 -19.36 -16.50 -58.65
C VAL A 113 -20.66 -17.31 -58.66
N LYS A 114 -21.48 -17.20 -57.61
CA LYS A 114 -22.80 -17.85 -57.56
C LYS A 114 -23.72 -17.40 -58.69
N GLU A 115 -23.73 -16.10 -58.99
CA GLU A 115 -24.50 -15.57 -60.13
C GLU A 115 -24.03 -16.19 -61.44
N LEU A 116 -22.72 -16.25 -61.71
CA LEU A 116 -22.16 -16.89 -62.90
C LEU A 116 -22.50 -18.38 -63.00
N GLU A 117 -22.35 -19.14 -61.91
CA GLU A 117 -22.72 -20.56 -61.85
C GLU A 117 -24.23 -20.76 -62.13
N SER A 118 -25.08 -19.87 -61.63
CA SER A 118 -26.54 -19.94 -61.86
C SER A 118 -26.91 -19.68 -63.32
N VAL A 119 -26.22 -18.75 -63.99
CA VAL A 119 -26.39 -18.47 -65.43
C VAL A 119 -25.92 -19.66 -66.27
N GLU A 120 -24.79 -20.28 -65.90
CA GLU A 120 -24.27 -21.44 -66.62
C GLU A 120 -25.20 -22.67 -66.50
N GLN A 121 -25.78 -22.91 -65.33
CA GLN A 121 -26.76 -23.97 -65.09
C GLN A 121 -28.08 -23.75 -65.85
N GLN A 122 -28.51 -22.49 -66.02
CA GLN A 122 -29.69 -22.16 -66.83
C GLN A 122 -29.42 -22.35 -68.34
N ASN A 123 -28.22 -22.04 -68.82
CA ASN A 123 -27.86 -22.21 -70.23
C ASN A 123 -27.63 -23.68 -70.64
N HIS A 124 -27.32 -24.57 -69.68
CA HIS A 124 -27.13 -26.01 -69.92
C HIS A 124 -28.41 -26.85 -69.76
N ARG A 125 -29.57 -26.22 -69.55
CA ARG A 125 -30.87 -26.88 -69.41
C ARG A 125 -31.77 -26.61 -70.62
#